data_AF-H1HMZ4-F1
#
_entry.id   AF-H1HMZ4-F1
#
_cell.length_a   1.000
_cell.length_b   1.000
_cell.length_c   1.000
_cell.angle_alpha   90.00
_cell.angle_beta   90.00
_cell.angle_gamma   90.00
#
_symmetry.space_group_name_H-M   'P 1'
#
loop_
_entity.id
_entity.type
_entity.pdbx_description
1 polymer ?
#
loop_
_entity_poly.entity_id
_entity_poly.type
_entity_poly.pdbx_seq_one_letter_code
_entity_poly.pdbx_strand_id
1 'polypeptide(L)'
;MERKTKRLWIRISAQDAELIKQKATNYKTVSSMIWDAIKQFDDVGTKRKIATLNEMMTFYKKYQQDLAWMGGNFNQVVKRANELAIANELTLPYFEKVLYPQIMELQKLLTAIKQEQHQIAKRLTR
;
A
#
# COMPACT_ATOMS: atom_id res chain seq x y z
N MET A 1 -16.50 1.88 36.68
CA MET A 1 -17.09 2.00 35.32
C MET A 1 -18.48 2.58 35.47
N GLU A 2 -18.77 3.68 34.77
CA GLU A 2 -20.09 4.30 34.78
C GLU A 2 -21.11 3.37 34.09
N ARG A 3 -22.28 3.14 34.70
CA ARG A 3 -23.32 2.28 34.11
C ARG A 3 -24.01 3.05 32.98
N LYS A 4 -24.03 2.48 31.77
CA LYS A 4 -24.78 3.03 30.63
C LYS A 4 -26.29 2.83 30.87
N THR A 5 -27.00 3.90 31.24
CA THR A 5 -28.44 3.85 31.60
C THR A 5 -29.36 4.50 30.56
N LYS A 6 -28.82 5.30 29.63
CA LYS A 6 -29.58 5.98 28.58
C LYS A 6 -29.84 5.05 27.39
N ARG A 7 -31.03 5.17 26.79
CA ARG A 7 -31.44 4.42 25.59
C ARG A 7 -31.58 5.36 24.39
N LEU A 8 -31.12 4.91 23.24
CA LEU A 8 -31.25 5.60 21.95
C LEU A 8 -32.16 4.75 21.05
N TRP A 9 -33.22 5.36 20.51
CA TRP A 9 -34.13 4.71 19.58
C TRP A 9 -33.77 5.14 18.16
N ILE A 10 -33.38 4.18 17.31
CA ILE A 10 -32.96 4.42 15.92
C ILE A 10 -33.96 3.72 15.01
N ARG A 11 -34.48 4.43 14.01
CA ARG A 11 -35.30 3.83 12.95
C ARG A 11 -34.38 3.09 11.98
N ILE A 12 -34.63 1.80 11.80
CA ILE A 12 -33.89 0.91 10.89
C ILE A 12 -34.88 0.02 10.16
N SER A 13 -34.52 -0.43 8.95
CA SER A 13 -35.33 -1.43 8.24
C SER A 13 -35.16 -2.82 8.86
N ALA A 14 -36.02 -3.77 8.47
CA ALA A 14 -35.85 -5.17 8.86
C ALA A 14 -34.53 -5.76 8.35
N GLN A 15 -34.08 -5.34 7.15
CA GLN A 15 -32.80 -5.77 6.57
C GLN A 15 -31.61 -5.24 7.40
N ASP A 16 -31.66 -3.97 7.79
CA ASP A 16 -30.61 -3.36 8.61
C ASP A 16 -30.52 -4.02 9.99
N ALA A 17 -31.67 -4.37 10.59
CA ALA A 17 -31.71 -5.06 11.88
C ALA A 17 -31.01 -6.43 11.82
N GLU A 18 -31.23 -7.17 10.73
CA GLU A 18 -30.59 -8.47 10.52
C GLU A 18 -29.08 -8.31 10.26
N LEU A 19 -28.69 -7.34 9.43
CA LEU A 19 -27.29 -7.02 9.17
C LEU A 19 -26.54 -6.64 10.46
N ILE A 20 -27.16 -5.82 11.32
CA ILE A 20 -26.58 -5.42 12.60
C ILE A 20 -26.36 -6.63 13.52
N LYS A 21 -27.32 -7.56 13.58
CA LYS A 21 -27.18 -8.80 14.35
C LYS A 21 -26.02 -9.66 13.82
N GLN A 22 -25.94 -9.83 12.49
CA GLN A 22 -24.86 -10.60 11.85
C GLN A 22 -23.48 -9.99 12.10
N LYS A 23 -23.35 -8.66 12.01
CA LYS A 23 -22.08 -7.97 12.29
C LYS A 23 -21.69 -8.04 13.77
N ALA A 24 -22.67 -8.13 14.67
CA ALA A 24 -22.45 -8.17 16.11
C ALA A 24 -22.16 -9.58 16.67
N THR A 25 -22.09 -10.63 15.85
CA THR A 25 -21.91 -12.03 16.31
C THR A 25 -20.67 -12.21 17.19
N ASN A 26 -19.58 -11.47 16.91
CA ASN A 26 -18.34 -11.53 17.69
C ASN A 26 -18.29 -10.57 18.88
N TYR A 27 -19.37 -9.82 19.14
CA TYR A 27 -19.49 -8.89 20.24
C TYR A 27 -20.42 -9.43 21.33
N LYS A 28 -20.12 -9.10 22.59
CA LYS A 28 -20.98 -9.48 23.73
C LYS A 28 -22.40 -8.90 23.62
N THR A 29 -22.54 -7.73 23.01
CA THR A 29 -23.84 -7.08 22.74
C THR A 29 -23.75 -6.22 21.48
N VAL A 30 -24.88 -6.05 20.80
CA VAL A 30 -25.04 -5.08 19.69
C VAL A 30 -24.62 -3.68 20.13
N SER A 31 -25.00 -3.27 21.35
CA SER A 31 -24.59 -1.97 21.89
C SER A 31 -23.07 -1.84 21.99
N SER A 32 -22.33 -2.88 22.40
CA SER A 32 -20.86 -2.85 22.44
C SER A 32 -20.26 -2.61 21.07
N MET A 33 -20.74 -3.34 20.05
CA MET A 33 -20.29 -3.16 18.67
C MET A 33 -20.53 -1.73 18.17
N ILE A 34 -21.73 -1.19 18.40
CA ILE A 34 -22.08 0.17 17.98
C ILE A 34 -21.20 1.20 18.68
N TRP A 35 -20.93 1.03 19.99
CA TRP A 35 -20.05 1.94 20.72
C TRP A 35 -18.60 1.89 20.22
N ASP A 36 -18.08 0.71 19.92
CA ASP A 36 -16.72 0.57 19.39
C ASP A 36 -16.64 1.11 17.96
N ALA A 37 -17.67 0.90 17.13
CA ALA A 37 -17.77 1.51 15.82
C ALA A 37 -17.82 3.05 15.92
N ILE A 38 -18.63 3.63 16.79
CA ILE A 38 -18.69 5.09 16.99
C ILE A 38 -17.32 5.62 17.41
N LYS A 39 -16.67 5.01 18.41
CA LYS A 39 -15.33 5.41 18.84
C LYS A 39 -14.30 5.32 17.73
N GLN A 40 -14.39 4.30 16.87
CA GLN A 40 -13.47 4.13 15.75
C GLN A 40 -13.77 5.13 14.62
N PHE A 41 -15.03 5.34 14.25
CA PHE A 41 -15.41 6.19 13.11
C PHE A 41 -15.46 7.70 13.43
N ASP A 42 -15.59 8.07 14.71
CA ASP A 42 -15.51 9.45 15.20
C ASP A 42 -14.06 9.91 15.40
N ASP A 43 -13.12 8.96 15.47
CA ASP A 43 -11.69 9.30 15.54
C ASP A 43 -11.19 9.83 14.18
N VAL A 44 -10.80 11.11 14.18
CA VAL A 44 -10.03 11.74 13.09
C VAL A 44 -8.81 10.88 12.72
N GLY A 45 -8.23 10.19 13.70
CA GLY A 45 -7.16 9.21 13.51
C GLY A 45 -7.54 8.03 12.62
N THR A 46 -8.74 7.46 12.73
CA THR A 46 -9.19 6.36 11.86
C THR A 46 -9.43 6.83 10.43
N LYS A 47 -10.07 7.99 10.24
CA LYS A 47 -10.26 8.57 8.90
C LYS A 47 -8.92 8.88 8.24
N ARG A 48 -7.97 9.46 8.99
CA ARG A 48 -6.58 9.64 8.51
C ARG A 48 -5.94 8.32 8.16
N LYS A 49 -5.97 7.30 9.03
CA LYS A 49 -5.41 5.96 8.76
C LYS A 49 -5.99 5.32 7.49
N ILE A 50 -7.29 5.45 7.23
CA ILE A 50 -7.90 4.92 6.00
C ILE A 50 -7.39 5.67 4.78
N ALA A 51 -7.34 7.01 4.83
CA ALA A 51 -6.79 7.83 3.75
C ALA A 51 -5.31 7.48 3.48
N THR A 52 -4.53 7.31 4.54
CA THR A 52 -3.14 6.85 4.52
C THR A 52 -2.97 5.50 3.82
N LEU A 53 -3.81 4.52 4.17
CA LEU A 53 -3.77 3.19 3.54
C LEU A 53 -4.07 3.28 2.05
N ASN A 54 -5.02 4.14 1.66
CA ASN A 54 -5.34 4.37 0.25
C ASN A 54 -4.18 5.04 -0.51
N GLU A 55 -3.51 6.02 0.09
CA GLU A 55 -2.31 6.64 -0.50
C GLU A 55 -1.18 5.61 -0.67
N MET A 56 -0.91 4.80 0.35
CA MET A 56 0.11 3.74 0.30
C MET A 56 -0.23 2.67 -0.74
N MET A 57 -1.50 2.27 -0.85
CA MET A 57 -1.94 1.29 -1.85
C MET A 57 -1.78 1.84 -3.28
N THR A 58 -2.06 3.13 -3.48
CA THR A 58 -1.89 3.81 -4.78
C THR A 58 -0.42 3.88 -5.16
N PHE A 59 0.44 4.28 -4.21
CA PHE A 59 1.90 4.27 -4.36
C PHE A 59 2.43 2.88 -4.75
N TYR A 60 1.99 1.84 -4.03
CA TYR A 60 2.43 0.48 -4.32
C TYR A 60 2.02 0.03 -5.73
N LYS A 61 0.76 0.24 -6.12
CA LYS A 61 0.26 -0.12 -7.44
C LYS A 61 1.01 0.57 -8.56
N LYS A 62 1.30 1.87 -8.40
CA LYS A 62 2.07 2.67 -9.36
C LYS A 62 3.44 2.03 -9.64
N TYR A 63 4.20 1.77 -8.58
CA TYR A 63 5.58 1.32 -8.74
C TYR A 63 5.74 -0.18 -8.95
N GLN A 64 4.75 -0.99 -8.59
CA GLN A 64 4.78 -2.43 -8.86
C GLN A 64 4.90 -2.73 -10.35
N GLN A 65 4.16 -2.02 -11.19
CA GLN A 65 4.19 -2.21 -12.65
C GLN A 65 5.54 -1.76 -13.23
N ASP A 66 6.02 -0.57 -12.83
CA ASP A 66 7.29 -0.03 -13.29
C ASP A 66 8.47 -0.93 -12.91
N LEU A 67 8.48 -1.45 -11.67
CA LEU A 67 9.51 -2.38 -11.19
C LEU A 67 9.47 -3.72 -11.93
N ALA A 68 8.28 -4.25 -12.23
CA ALA A 68 8.15 -5.50 -12.97
C ALA A 68 8.71 -5.36 -14.40
N TRP A 69 8.36 -4.26 -15.08
CA TRP A 69 8.83 -4.00 -16.43
C TRP A 69 10.35 -3.74 -16.48
N MET A 70 10.87 -2.84 -15.63
CA MET A 70 12.31 -2.56 -15.59
C MET A 70 13.13 -3.76 -15.10
N GLY A 71 12.63 -4.51 -14.12
CA GLY A 71 13.28 -5.73 -13.64
C GLY A 71 13.37 -6.79 -14.74
N GLY A 72 12.32 -6.94 -15.54
CA GLY A 72 12.31 -7.84 -16.70
C GLY A 72 13.35 -7.46 -17.75
N ASN A 73 13.37 -6.19 -18.16
CA ASN A 73 14.34 -5.69 -19.14
C ASN A 73 15.78 -5.80 -18.62
N PHE A 74 16.03 -5.38 -17.38
CA PHE A 74 17.34 -5.44 -16.77
C PHE A 74 17.85 -6.88 -16.65
N ASN A 75 17.00 -7.83 -16.25
CA ASN A 75 17.36 -9.24 -16.18
C ASN A 75 17.79 -9.81 -17.54
N GLN A 76 17.11 -9.42 -18.63
CA GLN A 76 17.51 -9.84 -19.99
C GLN A 76 18.89 -9.30 -20.36
N VAL A 77 19.13 -8.02 -20.11
CA VAL A 77 20.40 -7.35 -20.44
C VAL A 77 21.55 -7.93 -19.61
N VAL A 78 21.35 -8.15 -18.31
CA VAL A 78 22.34 -8.78 -17.43
C VAL A 78 22.60 -10.23 -17.83
N LYS A 79 21.56 -10.99 -18.18
CA LYS A 79 21.75 -12.35 -18.70
C LYS A 79 22.61 -12.34 -19.96
N ARG A 80 22.34 -11.45 -20.91
CA ARG A 80 23.15 -11.31 -22.13
C ARG A 80 24.58 -10.86 -21.82
N ALA A 81 24.77 -9.93 -20.88
CA ALA A 81 26.10 -9.52 -20.43
C ALA A 81 26.89 -10.70 -19.85
N ASN A 82 26.24 -11.56 -19.06
CA ASN A 82 26.85 -12.77 -18.50
C ASN A 82 27.25 -13.77 -19.58
N GLU A 83 26.38 -14.02 -20.57
CA GLU A 83 26.69 -14.89 -21.72
C GLU A 83 27.93 -14.38 -22.48
N LEU A 84 28.00 -13.08 -22.77
CA LEU A 84 29.14 -12.46 -23.42
C LEU A 84 30.41 -12.56 -22.56
N ALA A 85 30.30 -12.39 -21.24
CA ALA A 85 31.43 -12.49 -20.33
C ALA A 85 32.03 -13.91 -20.32
N ILE A 86 31.18 -14.95 -20.27
CA ILE A 86 31.62 -16.35 -20.32
C ILE A 86 32.35 -16.67 -21.63
N ALA A 87 31.90 -16.08 -22.73
CA ALA A 87 32.54 -16.23 -24.05
C ALA A 87 33.80 -15.36 -24.22
N ASN A 88 34.17 -14.53 -23.24
CA ASN A 88 35.18 -13.47 -23.36
C ASN A 88 34.89 -12.44 -24.48
N GLU A 89 33.60 -12.25 -24.81
CA GLU A 89 33.10 -11.31 -25.82
C GLU A 89 32.44 -10.07 -25.20
N LEU A 90 32.46 -9.93 -23.87
CA LEU A 90 31.92 -8.75 -23.22
C LEU A 90 32.83 -7.54 -23.50
N THR A 91 32.29 -6.58 -24.25
CA THR A 91 33.04 -5.39 -24.67
C THR A 91 32.65 -4.15 -23.89
N LEU A 92 33.57 -3.20 -23.76
CA LEU A 92 33.31 -1.90 -23.14
C LEU A 92 32.15 -1.14 -23.83
N PRO A 93 32.03 -1.10 -25.17
CA PRO A 93 30.89 -0.49 -25.84
C PRO A 93 29.54 -1.13 -25.47
N TYR A 94 29.49 -2.45 -25.24
CA TYR A 94 28.26 -3.10 -24.78
C TYR A 94 27.88 -2.63 -23.38
N PHE A 95 28.85 -2.51 -22.48
CA PHE A 95 28.64 -1.95 -21.16
C PHE A 95 28.09 -0.52 -21.25
N GLU A 96 28.77 0.38 -21.96
CA GLU A 96 28.42 1.80 -22.00
C GLU A 96 27.10 2.09 -22.71
N LYS A 97 26.80 1.36 -23.80
CA LYS A 97 25.63 1.63 -24.65
C LYS A 97 24.40 0.82 -24.30
N VAL A 98 24.56 -0.32 -23.62
CA VAL A 98 23.45 -1.24 -23.33
C VAL A 98 23.24 -1.41 -21.84
N LEU A 99 24.26 -1.84 -21.08
CA LEU A 99 24.09 -2.16 -19.67
C LEU A 99 23.97 -0.92 -18.79
N TYR A 100 24.88 0.05 -18.96
CA TYR A 100 24.94 1.26 -18.14
C TYR A 100 23.67 2.13 -18.21
N PRO A 101 23.06 2.38 -19.39
CA PRO A 101 21.81 3.13 -19.47
C PRO A 101 20.68 2.46 -18.67
N GLN A 102 20.59 1.13 -18.71
CA GLN A 102 19.58 0.36 -17.97
C GLN A 102 19.80 0.45 -16.46
N ILE A 103 21.06 0.40 -16.00
CA ILE A 103 21.40 0.63 -14.58
C ILE A 103 20.98 2.03 -14.16
N MET A 104 21.25 3.04 -14.98
CA MET A 104 20.90 4.44 -14.69
C MET A 104 19.39 4.65 -14.62
N GLU A 105 18.61 4.05 -15.52
CA GLU A 105 17.15 4.09 -15.47
C GLU A 105 16.61 3.43 -14.19
N LEU A 106 17.13 2.25 -13.83
CA LEU A 106 16.75 1.56 -12.60
C LEU A 106 17.09 2.40 -11.35
N GLN A 107 18.27 3.03 -11.31
CA GLN A 107 18.65 3.91 -10.20
C GLN A 107 17.73 5.13 -10.10
N LYS A 108 17.34 5.73 -11.22
CA LYS A 108 16.37 6.85 -11.24
C LYS A 108 15.02 6.42 -10.69
N LEU A 109 14.51 5.26 -11.11
CA LEU A 109 13.26 4.71 -10.58
C LEU A 109 13.34 4.50 -9.06
N LEU A 110 14.38 3.80 -8.59
CA LEU A 110 14.56 3.52 -7.15
C LEU A 110 14.67 4.80 -6.33
N THR A 111 15.33 5.82 -6.87
CA THR A 111 15.41 7.13 -6.23
C THR A 111 14.05 7.81 -6.14
N ALA A 112 13.26 7.78 -7.22
CA ALA A 112 11.90 8.33 -7.24
C ALA A 112 10.99 7.62 -6.22
N ILE A 113 11.03 6.28 -6.18
CA ILE A 113 10.30 5.45 -5.20
C ILE A 113 10.64 5.89 -3.77
N LYS A 114 11.94 5.99 -3.46
CA LYS A 114 12.41 6.37 -2.11
C LYS A 114 11.96 7.78 -1.74
N GLN A 115 12.02 8.73 -2.68
CA GLN A 115 11.60 10.12 -2.44
C GLN A 115 10.10 10.20 -2.18
N GLU A 116 9.28 9.57 -3.02
CA GLU A 116 7.82 9.60 -2.87
C GLU A 116 7.37 8.86 -1.61
N GLN A 117 7.98 7.70 -1.30
CA GLN A 117 7.76 6.99 -0.04
C GLN A 117 8.06 7.86 1.18
N HIS A 118 9.17 8.60 1.17
CA HIS A 118 9.55 9.51 2.25
C HIS A 118 8.55 10.67 2.40
N GLN A 119 8.05 11.21 1.29
CA GLN A 119 7.03 12.26 1.31
C GLN A 119 5.69 11.77 1.85
N ILE A 120 5.28 10.54 1.49
CA ILE A 120 4.10 9.91 2.09
C ILE A 120 4.36 9.76 3.59
N ALA A 121 5.43 9.07 4.01
CA ALA A 121 5.74 8.85 5.43
C ALA A 121 5.74 10.15 6.26
N LYS A 122 6.35 11.23 5.76
CA LYS A 122 6.33 12.55 6.42
C LYS A 122 4.92 13.12 6.61
N ARG A 123 4.02 12.92 5.67
CA ARG A 123 2.61 13.36 5.79
C ARG A 123 1.84 12.52 6.81
N LEU A 124 2.27 11.28 7.03
CA LEU A 124 1.63 10.34 7.96
C LEU A 124 2.08 10.50 9.41
N THR A 125 3.30 10.97 9.62
CA THR A 125 3.88 11.18 10.97
C THR A 125 3.67 12.62 11.50
N ARG A 126 2.90 13.45 10.78
CA ARG A 126 2.49 14.80 11.20
C ARG A 126 1.05 14.78 11.72
#